data_AF-A0A4Y8Q319-F1
#
_entry.id   AF-A0A4Y8Q319-F1
#
_cell.length_a   1.000
_cell.length_b   1.000
_cell.length_c   1.000
_cell.angle_alpha   90.00
_cell.angle_beta   90.00
_cell.angle_gamma   90.00
#
_symmetry.space_group_name_H-M   'P 1'
#
loop_
_entity.id
_entity.type
_entity.pdbx_description
1 polymer ?
#
loop_
_entity_poly.entity_id
_entity_poly.type
_entity_poly.pdbx_seq_one_letter_code
_entity_poly.pdbx_strand_id
1 'polypeptide(L)'
;MLVNTFSCPIFCAIVTRKTAPVCNQIHFGLHGKEVAVPMNTIQLNALIPGQAYTFDDLDVNRFHYKRMTIVRQINHLVFQMNDYHYGSQEPTPYAVKLDLFQHTSSLPTANSILKEYGGMDPEEIPVDEWLVQYLDVVHHRYFTRQGIVGTATSAGIELDVERKYYPLSHPQKRVWYTEKIFPDTSLFNIGGTVRIYEHWDAELLKQAIQLFIRRHDAIRIQYAEQQSDVHQYVVDDVAEIEVKSFPSETTFQQWAEKAFRTPFQLADQPLYQFTVFQVEQSCGYLVRYHHSICDGWSIQLMIDQIYDLYRNLAAGEAIAHEAGPSYLKILRKEKQYFESDRLETDKAFWSEYLKHPPIAFLKQELHDLSGDRKRFYLDEARSQALKACSQDMKVSLNTMFTAFMSVYLFKLSGFDDILLNVPVLGRSGQVEKATFGMSTSSMLFRSQLQMEQSLMDVIKQTNERLRQCMKHQRYPYDLLIKDLGLHQSAHTNPLKYAINYYNTSFNNDSETIEYYSGYQLNALQLAIKEWNQFELQMDYRLEDFSHADIERLYSYLVYVIDQTILAPHQTLQELLEGRPV
;
A
#
# COMPACT_ATOMS: atom_id res chain seq x y z
N MET A 1 49.95 -2.20 -29.50
CA MET A 1 49.20 -0.97 -29.16
C MET A 1 48.43 -1.28 -27.89
N LEU A 2 48.95 -0.89 -26.71
CA LEU A 2 48.53 0.34 -25.98
C LEU A 2 47.06 0.18 -25.51
N VAL A 3 46.65 0.08 -24.22
CA VAL A 3 47.17 0.54 -22.91
C VAL A 3 46.43 -0.20 -21.74
N ASN A 4 47.18 -0.69 -20.74
CA ASN A 4 47.02 -0.72 -19.25
C ASN A 4 45.66 -1.00 -18.53
N THR A 5 45.52 -2.11 -17.76
CA THR A 5 45.86 -2.40 -16.31
C THR A 5 44.91 -1.73 -15.28
N PHE A 6 44.29 -2.42 -14.32
CA PHE A 6 44.94 -3.10 -13.17
C PHE A 6 44.12 -4.26 -12.57
N SER A 7 44.88 -5.28 -12.17
CA SER A 7 44.59 -6.43 -11.31
C SER A 7 44.94 -6.14 -9.84
N CYS A 8 44.29 -6.79 -8.87
CA CYS A 8 44.99 -7.62 -7.86
C CYS A 8 44.05 -8.41 -6.90
N PRO A 9 44.48 -9.59 -6.42
CA PRO A 9 43.71 -10.55 -5.62
C PRO A 9 43.98 -10.42 -4.11
N ILE A 10 43.05 -10.88 -3.26
CA ILE A 10 43.29 -10.98 -1.80
C ILE A 10 43.58 -12.44 -1.42
N PHE A 11 44.73 -12.59 -0.77
CA PHE A 11 45.32 -13.81 -0.21
C PHE A 11 44.65 -14.22 1.13
N CYS A 12 44.51 -15.53 1.35
CA CYS A 12 44.20 -16.12 2.67
C CYS A 12 45.50 -16.35 3.47
N ALA A 13 45.52 -15.97 4.75
CA ALA A 13 46.57 -16.32 5.71
C ALA A 13 45.99 -17.19 6.85
N ILE A 14 46.62 -18.34 7.08
CA ILE A 14 46.25 -19.34 8.11
C ILE A 14 47.08 -19.06 9.37
N VAL A 15 46.44 -18.94 10.54
CA VAL A 15 47.13 -18.84 11.84
C VAL A 15 46.93 -20.15 12.62
N THR A 16 48.02 -20.79 13.05
CA THR A 16 48.00 -21.96 13.95
C THR A 16 48.39 -21.55 15.37
N ARG A 17 47.66 -22.04 16.39
CA ARG A 17 47.92 -21.77 17.82
C ARG A 17 48.83 -22.83 18.44
N LYS A 18 49.85 -22.39 19.20
CA LYS A 18 50.50 -23.17 20.28
C LYS A 18 50.25 -22.49 21.64
N THR A 19 50.24 -23.30 22.69
CA THR A 19 49.60 -23.11 24.01
C THR A 19 50.44 -22.37 25.08
N ALA A 20 49.76 -21.43 25.80
CA ALA A 20 50.00 -20.87 27.16
C ALA A 20 51.24 -19.96 27.45
N PRO A 21 51.26 -19.15 28.53
CA PRO A 21 50.28 -18.10 28.91
C PRO A 21 50.94 -16.71 29.20
N VAL A 22 50.13 -15.64 29.08
CA VAL A 22 50.38 -14.23 29.45
C VAL A 22 51.55 -13.53 28.74
N CYS A 23 51.25 -12.82 27.65
CA CYS A 23 52.12 -11.76 27.13
C CYS A 23 51.29 -10.60 26.54
N ASN A 24 51.52 -9.37 27.01
CA ASN A 24 50.82 -8.13 26.62
C ASN A 24 51.52 -7.43 25.43
N GLN A 25 51.74 -8.11 24.30
CA GLN A 25 52.26 -7.51 23.06
C GLN A 25 51.69 -8.22 21.82
N ILE A 26 51.42 -7.45 20.75
CA ILE A 26 51.13 -7.99 19.41
C ILE A 26 52.33 -7.65 18.52
N HIS A 27 52.90 -8.66 17.86
CA HIS A 27 53.98 -8.47 16.90
C HIS A 27 53.43 -8.36 15.48
N PHE A 28 53.86 -7.35 14.73
CA PHE A 28 53.63 -7.25 13.28
C PHE A 28 54.96 -7.48 12.56
N GLY A 29 54.99 -8.42 11.62
CA GLY A 29 56.15 -8.69 10.78
C GLY A 29 55.90 -8.23 9.35
N LEU A 30 56.65 -7.23 8.89
CA LEU A 30 56.85 -6.93 7.47
C LEU A 30 58.33 -6.58 7.26
N HIS A 31 59.04 -7.41 6.50
CA HIS A 31 60.45 -7.29 6.13
C HIS A 31 61.47 -7.03 7.26
N GLY A 32 61.55 -7.98 8.20
CA GLY A 32 62.81 -8.22 8.94
C GLY A 32 63.30 -7.12 9.88
N LYS A 33 62.46 -6.17 10.29
CA LYS A 33 62.73 -5.28 11.43
C LYS A 33 61.53 -5.28 12.38
N GLU A 34 61.77 -5.68 13.63
CA GLU A 34 60.79 -5.57 14.71
C GLU A 34 60.70 -4.11 15.19
N VAL A 35 59.48 -3.59 15.29
CA VAL A 35 59.21 -2.33 15.98
C VAL A 35 58.12 -2.59 17.01
N ALA A 36 58.43 -2.37 18.29
CA ALA A 36 57.48 -2.47 19.38
C ALA A 36 56.77 -1.12 19.58
N VAL A 37 55.43 -1.12 19.62
CA VAL A 37 54.63 0.07 19.94
C VAL A 37 53.72 -0.24 21.14
N PRO A 38 53.77 0.55 22.23
CA PRO A 38 52.90 0.34 23.39
C PRO A 38 51.45 0.77 23.09
N MET A 39 50.50 0.09 23.73
CA MET A 39 49.07 0.15 23.44
C MET A 39 48.36 1.42 23.96
N ASN A 40 48.94 2.62 23.77
CA ASN A 40 48.34 3.92 24.15
C ASN A 40 48.59 5.02 23.09
N THR A 41 48.49 4.72 21.80
CA THR A 41 48.62 5.75 20.75
C THR A 41 47.62 5.51 19.63
N ILE A 42 46.45 6.15 19.71
CA ILE A 42 45.60 6.40 18.53
C ILE A 42 45.97 7.81 18.07
N GLN A 43 46.74 7.92 16.99
CA GLN A 43 46.93 9.19 16.31
C GLN A 43 45.63 9.56 15.57
N LEU A 44 44.95 10.60 16.03
CA LEU A 44 43.98 11.35 15.24
C LEU A 44 44.74 12.13 14.15
N ASN A 45 44.82 11.58 12.95
CA ASN A 45 45.25 12.36 11.78
C ASN A 45 44.04 13.14 11.24
N ALA A 46 43.77 14.30 11.85
CA ALA A 46 42.98 15.35 11.23
C ALA A 46 43.93 16.23 10.40
N LEU A 47 43.72 16.27 9.09
CA LEU A 47 44.40 17.19 8.17
C LEU A 47 43.91 18.63 8.42
N ILE A 48 44.63 19.38 9.26
CA ILE A 48 44.70 20.85 9.17
C ILE A 48 46.16 21.24 9.48
N PRO A 49 46.91 21.87 8.54
CA PRO A 49 48.27 22.34 8.82
C PRO A 49 48.23 23.58 9.74
N GLY A 50 48.89 23.52 10.90
CA GLY A 50 49.45 24.72 11.53
C GLY A 50 48.89 25.23 12.87
N GLN A 51 48.18 24.45 13.68
CA GLN A 51 47.88 24.86 15.07
C GLN A 51 48.12 23.74 16.10
N ALA A 52 48.79 24.10 17.19
CA ALA A 52 49.02 23.26 18.36
C ALA A 52 47.92 23.51 19.41
N TYR A 53 47.39 22.45 20.00
CA TYR A 53 46.51 22.51 21.17
C TYR A 53 47.11 21.69 22.31
N THR A 54 47.19 22.28 23.49
CA THR A 54 47.62 21.62 24.73
C THR A 54 46.42 21.02 25.47
N PHE A 55 46.58 19.78 25.93
CA PHE A 55 45.63 19.09 26.80
C PHE A 55 45.84 19.55 28.24
N ASP A 56 44.94 20.34 28.78
CA ASP A 56 44.62 20.37 30.21
C ASP A 56 43.15 20.76 30.34
N ASP A 57 42.46 20.16 31.32
CA ASP A 57 41.03 20.20 31.61
C ASP A 57 40.13 19.26 30.80
N LEU A 58 40.23 17.95 31.07
CA LEU A 58 39.07 17.06 31.07
C LEU A 58 39.37 15.82 31.94
N ASP A 59 38.65 15.70 33.05
CA ASP A 59 38.69 14.58 33.98
C ASP A 59 38.02 13.34 33.35
N VAL A 60 38.76 12.61 32.48
CA VAL A 60 38.25 11.47 31.69
C VAL A 60 38.45 10.12 32.40
N ASN A 61 39.10 10.06 33.56
CA ASN A 61 39.65 8.79 34.06
C ASN A 61 38.71 7.91 34.90
N ARG A 62 37.44 8.29 35.12
CA ARG A 62 36.51 7.45 35.91
C ARG A 62 35.39 6.76 35.12
N PHE A 63 35.15 7.14 33.86
CA PHE A 63 34.04 6.62 33.06
C PHE A 63 34.42 5.55 32.02
N HIS A 64 35.70 5.43 31.67
CA HIS A 64 36.15 4.51 30.60
C HIS A 64 36.17 3.03 31.01
N TYR A 65 36.34 2.71 32.30
CA TYR A 65 36.63 1.32 32.71
C TYR A 65 35.40 0.39 32.73
N LYS A 66 34.20 0.90 33.04
CA LYS A 66 32.97 0.06 33.09
C LYS A 66 32.36 -0.19 31.70
N ARG A 67 32.51 0.71 30.74
CA ARG A 67 31.87 0.60 29.41
C ARG A 67 32.68 -0.17 28.38
N MET A 68 34.01 -0.15 28.45
CA MET A 68 34.83 -1.06 27.63
C MET A 68 34.58 -2.53 27.97
N THR A 69 34.11 -2.85 29.18
CA THR A 69 33.77 -4.21 29.59
C THR A 69 32.51 -4.72 28.88
N ILE A 70 31.49 -3.86 28.72
CA ILE A 70 30.22 -4.22 28.04
C ILE A 70 30.44 -4.35 26.52
N VAL A 71 31.17 -3.41 25.91
CA VAL A 71 31.49 -3.50 24.47
C VAL A 71 32.42 -4.68 24.17
N ARG A 72 33.37 -5.00 25.06
CA ARG A 72 34.17 -6.23 24.96
C ARG A 72 33.35 -7.48 25.14
N GLN A 73 32.36 -7.52 26.04
CA GLN A 73 31.48 -8.68 26.24
C GLN A 73 30.55 -8.92 25.05
N ILE A 74 29.99 -7.86 24.47
CA ILE A 74 29.17 -7.94 23.26
C ILE A 74 30.01 -8.39 22.06
N ASN A 75 31.21 -7.80 21.86
CA ASN A 75 32.11 -8.25 20.80
C ASN A 75 32.61 -9.69 21.03
N HIS A 76 32.83 -10.12 22.27
CA HIS A 76 33.26 -11.49 22.58
C HIS A 76 32.13 -12.52 22.39
N LEU A 77 30.86 -12.13 22.60
CA LEU A 77 29.68 -12.95 22.31
C LEU A 77 29.42 -13.07 20.80
N VAL A 78 29.56 -11.96 20.06
CA VAL A 78 29.45 -11.93 18.60
C VAL A 78 30.58 -12.74 17.93
N PHE A 79 31.80 -12.70 18.47
CA PHE A 79 32.90 -13.55 17.98
C PHE A 79 32.71 -15.04 18.34
N GLN A 80 32.16 -15.37 19.51
CA GLN A 80 31.85 -16.77 19.85
C GLN A 80 30.72 -17.37 19.01
N MET A 81 29.81 -16.54 18.50
CA MET A 81 28.78 -16.97 17.55
C MET A 81 29.36 -17.29 16.16
N ASN A 82 30.45 -16.62 15.75
CA ASN A 82 31.13 -16.88 14.46
C ASN A 82 32.15 -18.04 14.51
N ASP A 83 32.69 -18.39 15.68
CA ASP A 83 33.67 -19.50 15.83
C ASP A 83 33.03 -20.90 15.95
N TYR A 84 31.69 -21.02 15.97
CA TYR A 84 30.99 -22.32 16.06
C TYR A 84 30.50 -22.90 14.72
N HIS A 85 31.01 -22.39 13.59
CA HIS A 85 30.74 -22.95 12.26
C HIS A 85 32.02 -23.27 11.49
N TYR A 86 32.68 -24.34 11.93
CA TYR A 86 33.48 -25.20 11.05
C TYR A 86 33.29 -26.66 11.48
N GLY A 87 32.19 -27.27 11.04
CA GLY A 87 32.02 -28.72 11.12
C GLY A 87 30.64 -29.22 11.57
N SER A 88 29.59 -28.98 10.79
CA SER A 88 28.41 -29.85 10.76
C SER A 88 27.61 -29.60 9.49
N GLN A 89 27.41 -30.64 8.69
CA GLN A 89 26.39 -30.65 7.65
C GLN A 89 25.02 -30.80 8.32
N GLU A 90 24.05 -30.00 7.86
CA GLU A 90 22.64 -29.84 8.29
C GLU A 90 22.33 -28.68 9.25
N PRO A 91 21.41 -27.76 8.87
CA PRO A 91 20.91 -26.70 9.75
C PRO A 91 19.70 -27.19 10.56
N THR A 92 19.85 -27.29 11.88
CA THR A 92 18.73 -27.34 12.85
C THR A 92 18.69 -26.04 13.66
N PRO A 93 17.52 -25.42 13.89
CA PRO A 93 17.43 -24.15 14.63
C PRO A 93 17.52 -24.39 16.14
N TYR A 94 18.55 -23.84 16.79
CA TYR A 94 18.62 -23.76 18.26
C TYR A 94 18.30 -22.34 18.73
N ALA A 95 17.28 -22.22 19.60
CA ALA A 95 17.00 -21.01 20.36
C ALA A 95 18.07 -20.82 21.45
N VAL A 96 18.79 -19.69 21.42
CA VAL A 96 19.76 -19.32 22.46
C VAL A 96 19.09 -18.37 23.46
N LYS A 97 18.96 -18.83 24.71
CA LYS A 97 18.46 -18.05 25.86
C LYS A 97 19.51 -17.02 26.30
N LEU A 98 19.21 -15.73 26.14
CA LEU A 98 20.02 -14.63 26.66
C LEU A 98 19.55 -14.25 28.07
N ASP A 99 20.28 -14.69 29.09
CA ASP A 99 19.99 -14.38 30.50
C ASP A 99 20.57 -12.98 30.86
N LEU A 100 19.90 -11.92 30.38
CA LEU A 100 20.32 -10.52 30.54
C LEU A 100 19.77 -9.85 31.82
N PHE A 101 18.92 -10.53 32.60
CA PHE A 101 18.18 -9.93 33.70
C PHE A 101 18.86 -9.99 35.07
N GLN A 102 19.93 -10.78 35.25
CA GLN A 102 20.59 -10.90 36.56
C GLN A 102 21.50 -9.71 36.94
N HIS A 103 21.79 -8.78 36.03
CA HIS A 103 22.79 -7.71 36.27
C HIS A 103 22.34 -6.27 35.99
N THR A 104 21.05 -6.01 35.75
CA THR A 104 20.54 -4.66 35.41
C THR A 104 19.47 -4.15 36.38
N SER A 105 19.56 -4.50 37.66
CA SER A 105 18.64 -4.04 38.70
C SER A 105 18.79 -2.56 39.13
N SER A 106 19.62 -1.76 38.45
CA SER A 106 19.90 -0.37 38.86
C SER A 106 19.67 0.71 37.78
N LEU A 107 18.90 0.45 36.72
CA LEU A 107 18.59 1.46 35.71
C LEU A 107 17.08 1.77 35.67
N PRO A 108 16.66 3.04 35.83
CA PRO A 108 15.25 3.47 35.70
C PRO A 108 14.62 3.22 34.31
N THR A 109 15.41 2.74 33.34
CA THR A 109 15.08 2.66 31.91
C THR A 109 14.34 1.37 31.52
N ALA A 110 14.56 0.26 32.23
CA ALA A 110 13.89 -1.01 31.90
C ALA A 110 12.38 -0.95 32.21
N ASN A 111 12.01 -0.40 33.36
CA ASN A 111 10.61 -0.27 33.77
C ASN A 111 9.83 0.79 32.98
N SER A 112 10.49 1.80 32.39
CA SER A 112 9.79 2.77 31.52
C SER A 112 9.48 2.19 30.15
N ILE A 113 10.34 1.32 29.63
CA ILE A 113 10.20 0.68 28.31
C ILE A 113 9.19 -0.49 28.37
N LEU A 114 9.16 -1.25 29.47
CA LEU A 114 8.13 -2.29 29.70
C LEU A 114 6.70 -1.71 29.76
N LYS A 115 6.56 -0.42 30.12
CA LYS A 115 5.28 0.30 30.07
C LYS A 115 4.83 0.65 28.64
N GLU A 116 5.75 0.87 27.70
CA GLU A 116 5.43 1.11 26.28
C GLU A 116 4.95 -0.16 25.57
N TYR A 117 5.37 -1.34 26.03
CA TYR A 117 4.94 -2.64 25.51
C TYR A 117 3.78 -3.28 26.31
N GLY A 118 3.01 -2.47 27.04
CA GLY A 118 1.77 -2.92 27.69
C GLY A 118 1.93 -3.95 28.80
N GLY A 119 3.14 -4.11 29.38
CA GLY A 119 3.39 -5.07 30.45
C GLY A 119 3.57 -6.53 29.99
N MET A 120 3.99 -6.76 28.74
CA MET A 120 4.42 -8.09 28.28
C MET A 120 5.59 -8.63 29.11
N ASP A 121 5.65 -9.96 29.24
CA ASP A 121 6.75 -10.66 29.89
C ASP A 121 8.04 -10.46 29.08
N PRO A 122 9.16 -10.02 29.68
CA PRO A 122 10.41 -9.79 28.96
C PRO A 122 10.96 -11.02 28.20
N GLU A 123 10.49 -12.24 28.51
CA GLU A 123 10.84 -13.45 27.74
C GLU A 123 10.15 -13.54 26.36
N GLU A 124 9.15 -12.69 26.06
CA GLU A 124 8.41 -12.69 24.78
C GLU A 124 8.83 -11.59 23.81
N ILE A 125 9.82 -10.75 24.16
CA ILE A 125 10.30 -9.65 23.31
C ILE A 125 11.33 -10.17 22.29
N PRO A 126 11.11 -10.02 20.97
CA PRO A 126 12.10 -10.37 19.95
C PRO A 126 13.39 -9.55 20.13
N VAL A 127 14.53 -10.23 20.29
CA VAL A 127 15.84 -9.64 20.62
C VAL A 127 16.35 -8.69 19.53
N ASP A 128 15.95 -8.91 18.28
CA ASP A 128 16.27 -8.13 17.09
C ASP A 128 15.58 -6.76 17.06
N GLU A 129 14.27 -6.70 17.34
CA GLU A 129 13.53 -5.42 17.39
C GLU A 129 13.96 -4.56 18.60
N TRP A 130 14.32 -5.19 19.72
CA TRP A 130 14.81 -4.48 20.91
C TRP A 130 16.18 -3.83 20.70
N LEU A 131 17.12 -4.54 20.06
CA LEU A 131 18.49 -4.03 19.83
C LEU A 131 18.51 -2.83 18.89
N VAL A 132 17.71 -2.86 17.82
CA VAL A 132 17.62 -1.75 16.85
C VAL A 132 17.02 -0.51 17.50
N GLN A 133 15.90 -0.64 18.21
CA GLN A 133 15.29 0.50 18.91
C GLN A 133 16.17 1.04 20.04
N TYR A 134 16.87 0.17 20.77
CA TYR A 134 17.80 0.59 21.81
C TYR A 134 18.98 1.38 21.22
N LEU A 135 19.53 0.93 20.09
CA LEU A 135 20.62 1.62 19.41
C LEU A 135 20.17 2.97 18.83
N ASP A 136 18.97 3.06 18.26
CA ASP A 136 18.40 4.32 17.74
C ASP A 136 18.11 5.32 18.85
N VAL A 137 17.53 4.90 19.97
CA VAL A 137 17.25 5.78 21.12
C VAL A 137 18.56 6.27 21.76
N VAL A 138 19.59 5.43 21.79
CA VAL A 138 20.92 5.80 22.30
C VAL A 138 21.65 6.74 21.33
N HIS A 139 21.58 6.50 20.02
CA HIS A 139 22.14 7.40 19.00
C HIS A 139 21.45 8.77 19.05
N HIS A 140 20.12 8.80 18.98
CA HIS A 140 19.38 10.04 18.89
C HIS A 140 19.53 10.90 20.16
N ARG A 141 19.52 10.32 21.37
CA ARG A 141 19.68 11.13 22.61
C ARG A 141 21.11 11.65 22.83
N TYR A 142 22.12 10.99 22.25
CA TYR A 142 23.52 11.37 22.46
C TYR A 142 23.92 12.57 21.60
N PHE A 143 23.48 12.63 20.34
CA PHE A 143 23.85 13.71 19.43
C PHE A 143 23.05 15.00 19.65
N THR A 144 21.78 14.92 20.06
CA THR A 144 20.96 16.13 20.30
C THR A 144 21.37 16.89 21.58
N ARG A 145 22.00 16.24 22.56
CA ARG A 145 22.42 16.89 23.82
C ARG A 145 23.76 17.63 23.76
N GLN A 146 24.55 17.43 22.71
CA GLN A 146 25.89 18.03 22.59
C GLN A 146 25.97 19.18 21.58
N GLY A 147 24.87 19.54 20.91
CA GLY A 147 24.85 20.66 19.96
C GLY A 147 25.75 20.46 18.72
N ILE A 148 26.12 19.21 18.41
CA ILE A 148 26.94 18.87 17.25
C ILE A 148 26.00 18.67 16.05
N VAL A 149 25.85 19.69 15.22
CA VAL A 149 25.35 19.53 13.85
C VAL A 149 26.57 19.20 12.99
N GLY A 150 26.75 17.92 12.69
CA GLY A 150 27.87 17.44 11.87
C GLY A 150 27.43 16.25 11.03
N THR A 151 27.61 16.37 9.72
CA THR A 151 27.46 15.28 8.75
C THR A 151 28.53 14.22 9.00
N ALA A 152 28.17 13.13 9.65
CA ALA A 152 28.96 11.91 9.62
C ALA A 152 28.78 11.27 8.23
N THR A 153 29.70 11.57 7.31
CA THR A 153 29.93 10.68 6.17
C THR A 153 30.44 9.36 6.72
N SER A 154 29.67 8.30 6.50
CA SER A 154 30.01 6.93 6.88
C SER A 154 31.34 6.57 6.22
N ALA A 155 32.37 6.38 7.03
CA ALA A 155 33.60 5.76 6.59
C ALA A 155 33.31 4.28 6.26
N GLY A 156 32.96 3.99 5.00
CA GLY A 156 33.19 2.71 4.32
C GLY A 156 32.73 1.42 5.01
N ILE A 157 31.74 1.49 5.91
CA ILE A 157 31.02 0.32 6.39
C ILE A 157 29.70 0.32 5.64
N GLU A 158 29.63 -0.41 4.53
CA GLU A 158 28.35 -0.90 4.02
C GLU A 158 27.79 -1.83 5.09
N LEU A 159 26.94 -1.28 5.96
CA LEU A 159 25.99 -2.09 6.69
C LEU A 159 25.04 -2.63 5.61
N ASP A 160 25.27 -3.88 5.20
CA ASP A 160 24.32 -4.62 4.39
C ASP A 160 23.09 -4.86 5.28
N VAL A 161 22.22 -3.85 5.35
CA VAL A 161 20.94 -3.98 6.04
C VAL A 161 20.12 -4.90 5.14
N GLU A 162 20.17 -6.19 5.44
CA GLU A 162 19.46 -7.22 4.70
C GLU A 162 18.01 -6.78 4.52
N ARG A 163 17.61 -6.54 3.25
CA ARG A 163 16.26 -6.06 2.94
C ARG A 163 15.25 -7.08 3.45
N LYS A 164 14.33 -6.66 4.30
CA LYS A 164 13.25 -7.52 4.79
C LYS A 164 12.14 -7.63 3.74
N TYR A 165 12.00 -8.82 3.17
CA TYR A 165 10.99 -9.14 2.19
C TYR A 165 9.71 -9.68 2.83
N TYR A 166 8.58 -9.32 2.22
CA TYR A 166 7.25 -9.76 2.61
C TYR A 166 6.53 -10.36 1.39
N PRO A 167 5.63 -11.35 1.59
CA PRO A 167 4.79 -11.84 0.51
C PRO A 167 3.78 -10.76 0.10
N LEU A 168 3.35 -10.79 -1.16
CA LEU A 168 2.22 -9.97 -1.64
C LEU A 168 0.90 -10.50 -1.06
N SER A 169 -0.03 -9.58 -0.79
CA SER A 169 -1.43 -9.94 -0.52
C SER A 169 -2.10 -10.50 -1.76
N HIS A 170 -3.24 -11.18 -1.58
CA HIS A 170 -3.99 -11.73 -2.72
C HIS A 170 -4.44 -10.67 -3.74
N PRO A 171 -4.97 -9.49 -3.33
CA PRO A 171 -5.25 -8.40 -4.25
C PRO A 171 -4.00 -7.90 -5.00
N GLN A 172 -2.87 -7.75 -4.31
CA GLN A 172 -1.61 -7.32 -4.93
C GLN A 172 -1.12 -8.33 -5.99
N LYS A 173 -1.17 -9.63 -5.69
CA LYS A 173 -0.82 -10.70 -6.64
C LYS A 173 -1.65 -10.62 -7.91
N ARG A 174 -2.96 -10.43 -7.79
CA ARG A 174 -3.86 -10.31 -8.95
C ARG A 174 -3.48 -9.11 -9.83
N VAL A 175 -3.24 -7.94 -9.25
CA VAL A 175 -2.78 -6.77 -9.99
C VAL A 175 -1.44 -7.05 -10.68
N TRP A 176 -0.48 -7.63 -9.96
CA TRP A 176 0.82 -8.01 -10.49
C TRP A 176 0.73 -8.95 -11.70
N TYR A 177 -0.03 -10.04 -11.58
CA TYR A 177 -0.18 -10.99 -12.68
C TYR A 177 -0.89 -10.38 -13.88
N THR A 178 -1.92 -9.57 -13.66
CA THR A 178 -2.58 -8.85 -14.77
C THR A 178 -1.64 -7.88 -15.48
N GLU A 179 -0.78 -7.16 -14.75
CA GLU A 179 0.24 -6.30 -15.36
C GLU A 179 1.21 -7.11 -16.23
N LYS A 180 1.62 -8.30 -15.78
CA LYS A 180 2.48 -9.20 -16.57
C LYS A 180 1.82 -9.71 -17.84
N ILE A 181 0.48 -9.81 -17.85
CA ILE A 181 -0.30 -10.24 -19.02
C ILE A 181 -0.48 -9.07 -20.01
N PHE A 182 -0.64 -7.85 -19.49
CA PHE A 182 -0.85 -6.62 -20.28
C PHE A 182 0.22 -5.56 -19.95
N PRO A 183 1.50 -5.81 -20.30
CA PRO A 183 2.58 -4.89 -20.00
C PRO A 183 2.42 -3.58 -20.78
N ASP A 184 3.10 -2.53 -20.31
CA ASP A 184 3.15 -1.22 -20.96
C ASP A 184 1.79 -0.50 -21.06
N THR A 185 0.82 -0.89 -20.23
CA THR A 185 -0.48 -0.22 -20.11
C THR A 185 -0.53 0.64 -18.85
N SER A 186 -1.35 1.69 -18.85
CA SER A 186 -1.64 2.46 -17.62
C SER A 186 -2.83 1.90 -16.86
N LEU A 187 -3.20 0.63 -17.09
CA LEU A 187 -4.43 0.02 -16.61
C LEU A 187 -4.64 0.18 -15.10
N PHE A 188 -3.58 0.01 -14.32
CA PHE A 188 -3.60 0.14 -12.86
C PHE A 188 -3.12 1.51 -12.37
N ASN A 189 -3.01 2.51 -13.22
CA ASN A 189 -2.78 3.87 -12.79
C ASN A 189 -4.08 4.43 -12.19
N ILE A 190 -4.02 4.82 -10.92
CA ILE A 190 -5.12 5.51 -10.23
C ILE A 190 -4.63 6.85 -9.69
N GLY A 191 -5.52 7.82 -9.57
CA GLY A 191 -5.19 9.15 -9.05
C GLY A 191 -5.81 10.27 -9.88
N GLY A 192 -5.19 11.45 -9.84
CA GLY A 192 -5.82 12.65 -10.32
C GLY A 192 -5.10 13.92 -9.87
N THR A 193 -5.83 15.02 -9.87
CA THR A 193 -5.37 16.31 -9.35
C THR A 193 -6.18 16.70 -8.13
N VAL A 194 -5.52 17.39 -7.21
CA VAL A 194 -6.14 18.06 -6.07
C VAL A 194 -5.72 19.52 -6.14
N ARG A 195 -6.69 20.41 -6.37
CA ARG A 195 -6.49 21.87 -6.38
C ARG A 195 -6.84 22.48 -5.04
N ILE A 196 -6.02 23.45 -4.64
CA ILE A 196 -6.15 24.21 -3.40
C ILE A 196 -6.31 25.67 -3.80
N TYR A 197 -7.42 26.30 -3.40
CA TYR A 197 -7.79 27.64 -3.87
C TYR A 197 -7.36 28.78 -2.93
N GLU A 198 -7.04 28.49 -1.67
CA GLU A 198 -6.74 29.53 -0.67
C GLU A 198 -5.36 29.33 -0.02
N HIS A 199 -4.64 30.45 0.19
CA HIS A 199 -3.38 30.54 0.93
C HIS A 199 -2.37 29.42 0.63
N TRP A 200 -1.97 29.28 -0.64
CA TRP A 200 -1.10 28.20 -1.08
C TRP A 200 0.39 28.58 -1.06
N ASP A 201 1.23 27.65 -0.60
CA ASP A 201 2.70 27.67 -0.67
C ASP A 201 3.17 26.31 -1.19
N ALA A 202 3.83 26.31 -2.35
CA ALA A 202 4.26 25.09 -3.03
C ALA A 202 5.29 24.28 -2.22
N GLU A 203 6.15 24.94 -1.44
CA GLU A 203 7.15 24.28 -0.62
C GLU A 203 6.54 23.68 0.64
N LEU A 204 5.57 24.35 1.27
CA LEU A 204 4.83 23.77 2.39
C LEU A 204 3.99 22.57 1.92
N LEU A 205 3.37 22.64 0.75
CA LEU A 205 2.63 21.52 0.18
C LEU A 205 3.55 20.33 -0.14
N LYS A 206 4.72 20.59 -0.73
CA LYS A 206 5.75 19.59 -0.95
C LYS A 206 6.17 18.93 0.37
N GLN A 207 6.41 19.72 1.42
CA GLN A 207 6.75 19.20 2.75
C GLN A 207 5.63 18.34 3.35
N ALA A 208 4.37 18.77 3.23
CA ALA A 208 3.21 18.00 3.69
C ALA A 208 3.13 16.62 3.00
N ILE A 209 3.32 16.58 1.68
CA ILE A 209 3.34 15.33 0.92
C ILE A 209 4.52 14.44 1.36
N GLN A 210 5.72 15.00 1.54
CA GLN A 210 6.88 14.23 2.02
C GLN A 210 6.64 13.63 3.41
N LEU A 211 6.04 14.39 4.33
CA LEU A 211 5.67 13.91 5.65
C LEU A 211 4.65 12.77 5.55
N PHE A 212 3.63 12.91 4.71
CA PHE A 212 2.67 11.84 4.44
C PHE A 212 3.37 10.56 3.96
N ILE A 213 4.26 10.66 2.97
CA ILE A 213 4.99 9.50 2.44
C ILE A 213 5.81 8.80 3.53
N ARG A 214 6.50 9.56 4.40
CA ARG A 214 7.29 8.98 5.51
C ARG A 214 6.42 8.25 6.53
N ARG A 215 5.21 8.74 6.78
CA ARG A 215 4.29 8.18 7.79
C ARG A 215 3.72 6.83 7.38
N HIS A 216 3.59 6.56 6.09
CA HIS A 216 2.93 5.36 5.57
C HIS A 216 3.95 4.41 4.94
N ASP A 217 3.96 3.15 5.37
CA ASP A 217 4.84 2.13 4.80
C ASP A 217 4.37 1.67 3.41
N ALA A 218 3.05 1.52 3.20
CA ALA A 218 2.47 1.04 1.95
C ALA A 218 2.86 1.85 0.71
N ILE A 219 2.94 3.17 0.82
CA ILE A 219 3.33 4.02 -0.32
C ILE A 219 4.81 3.87 -0.68
N ARG A 220 5.63 3.42 0.27
CA ARG A 220 7.06 3.15 0.11
C ARG A 220 7.33 1.68 -0.24
N ILE A 221 6.30 0.89 -0.54
CA ILE A 221 6.47 -0.48 -1.01
C ILE A 221 7.00 -0.48 -2.43
N GLN A 222 8.00 -1.32 -2.67
CA GLN A 222 8.50 -1.69 -3.98
C GLN A 222 8.47 -3.21 -4.13
N TYR A 223 8.42 -3.69 -5.38
CA TYR A 223 8.45 -5.12 -5.68
C TYR A 223 9.84 -5.58 -6.12
N ALA A 224 10.21 -6.77 -5.69
CA ALA A 224 11.39 -7.47 -6.16
C ALA A 224 10.97 -8.81 -6.77
N GLU A 225 11.42 -9.07 -7.98
CA GLU A 225 11.33 -10.39 -8.59
C GLU A 225 12.55 -11.21 -8.14
N GLN A 226 12.31 -12.26 -7.35
CA GLN A 226 13.36 -13.20 -6.96
C GLN A 226 12.99 -14.59 -7.46
N GLN A 227 13.81 -15.12 -8.37
CA GLN A 227 13.57 -16.41 -9.03
C GLN A 227 12.23 -16.45 -9.78
N SER A 228 11.23 -17.16 -9.22
CA SER A 228 9.88 -17.36 -9.78
C SER A 228 8.78 -16.71 -8.94
N ASP A 229 9.13 -16.05 -7.83
CA ASP A 229 8.18 -15.41 -6.93
C ASP A 229 8.42 -13.90 -6.83
N VAL A 230 7.33 -13.18 -6.62
CA VAL A 230 7.35 -11.74 -6.38
C VAL A 230 7.25 -11.48 -4.88
N HIS A 231 8.14 -10.62 -4.39
CA HIS A 231 8.15 -10.17 -3.01
C HIS A 231 8.03 -8.66 -2.96
N GLN A 232 7.66 -8.13 -1.80
CA GLN A 232 7.59 -6.70 -1.54
C GLN A 232 8.49 -6.31 -0.38
N TYR A 233 9.09 -5.12 -0.46
CA TYR A 233 9.91 -4.55 0.60
C TYR A 233 9.62 -3.05 0.73
N VAL A 234 9.94 -2.46 1.87
CA VAL A 234 9.71 -1.04 2.16
C VAL A 234 11.04 -0.29 2.06
N VAL A 235 11.07 0.82 1.34
CA VAL A 235 12.24 1.72 1.29
C VAL A 235 12.09 2.87 2.26
N ASP A 236 13.17 3.30 2.91
CA ASP A 236 13.14 4.45 3.83
C ASP A 236 13.19 5.80 3.10
N ASP A 237 13.78 5.82 1.91
CA ASP A 237 13.89 7.02 1.10
C ASP A 237 12.55 7.44 0.50
N VAL A 238 12.33 8.76 0.48
CA VAL A 238 11.18 9.38 -0.18
C VAL A 238 11.61 9.90 -1.54
N ALA A 239 10.92 9.47 -2.60
CA ALA A 239 11.17 9.98 -3.95
C ALA A 239 11.02 11.51 -4.01
N GLU A 240 11.82 12.14 -4.86
CA GLU A 240 11.77 13.59 -5.06
C GLU A 240 10.40 14.01 -5.60
N ILE A 241 9.87 15.10 -5.04
CA ILE A 241 8.63 15.72 -5.50
C ILE A 241 8.98 16.92 -6.36
N GLU A 242 8.60 16.84 -7.63
CA GLU A 242 8.80 17.89 -8.61
C GLU A 242 7.80 19.03 -8.41
N VAL A 243 8.25 20.27 -8.61
CA VAL A 243 7.40 21.47 -8.63
C VAL A 243 7.42 22.02 -10.05
N LYS A 244 6.25 22.17 -10.68
CA LYS A 244 6.09 22.68 -12.05
C LYS A 244 5.17 23.89 -12.12
N SER A 245 5.54 24.86 -12.95
CA SER A 245 4.67 25.98 -13.30
C SER A 245 4.21 25.85 -14.74
N PHE A 246 2.92 26.07 -14.98
CA PHE A 246 2.30 25.99 -16.29
C PHE A 246 1.74 27.37 -16.70
N PRO A 247 1.93 27.79 -17.97
CA PRO A 247 1.49 29.10 -18.43
C PRO A 247 -0.03 29.21 -18.61
N SER A 248 -0.75 28.10 -18.76
CA SER A 248 -2.22 28.08 -18.88
C SER A 248 -2.81 26.73 -18.48
N GLU A 249 -4.10 26.74 -18.15
CA GLU A 249 -4.87 25.55 -17.81
C GLU A 249 -4.83 24.48 -18.93
N THR A 250 -4.88 24.90 -20.20
CA THR A 250 -4.78 23.96 -21.33
C THR A 250 -3.43 23.23 -21.37
N THR A 251 -2.32 23.93 -21.15
CA THR A 251 -0.99 23.30 -21.14
C THR A 251 -0.82 22.36 -19.95
N PHE A 252 -1.41 22.70 -18.79
CA PHE A 252 -1.45 21.84 -17.62
C PHE A 252 -2.24 20.56 -17.90
N GLN A 253 -3.45 20.66 -18.45
CA GLN A 253 -4.31 19.51 -18.75
C GLN A 253 -3.65 18.53 -19.72
N GLN A 254 -3.05 19.02 -20.82
CA GLN A 254 -2.33 18.17 -21.77
C GLN A 254 -1.15 17.43 -21.12
N TRP A 255 -0.40 18.12 -20.26
CA TRP A 255 0.69 17.50 -19.52
C TRP A 255 0.18 16.47 -18.52
N ALA A 256 -0.87 16.79 -17.76
CA ALA A 256 -1.44 15.95 -16.72
C ALA A 256 -2.03 14.64 -17.30
N GLU A 257 -2.77 14.72 -18.40
CA GLU A 257 -3.30 13.55 -19.11
C GLU A 257 -2.17 12.64 -19.62
N LYS A 258 -1.12 13.22 -20.21
CA LYS A 258 0.04 12.47 -20.68
C LYS A 258 0.80 11.81 -19.52
N ALA A 259 1.01 12.54 -18.43
CA ALA A 259 1.67 12.02 -17.24
C ALA A 259 0.88 10.86 -16.62
N PHE A 260 -0.45 11.00 -16.53
CA PHE A 260 -1.32 9.97 -15.97
C PHE A 260 -1.34 8.68 -16.81
N ARG A 261 -1.26 8.78 -18.13
CA ARG A 261 -1.23 7.62 -19.05
C ARG A 261 0.13 6.94 -19.19
N THR A 262 1.17 7.43 -18.52
CA THR A 262 2.48 6.79 -18.55
C THR A 262 2.46 5.54 -17.66
N PRO A 263 2.83 4.33 -18.15
CA PRO A 263 2.87 3.12 -17.31
C PRO A 263 3.88 3.25 -16.15
N PHE A 264 3.67 2.49 -15.07
CA PHE A 264 4.68 2.32 -14.02
C PHE A 264 5.59 1.14 -14.34
N GLN A 265 6.88 1.26 -14.02
CA GLN A 265 7.76 0.10 -13.92
C GLN A 265 7.63 -0.48 -12.52
N LEU A 266 7.32 -1.78 -12.41
CA LEU A 266 6.95 -2.35 -11.11
C LEU A 266 8.13 -2.81 -10.24
N ALA A 267 9.20 -3.30 -10.86
CA ALA A 267 10.33 -3.87 -10.15
C ALA A 267 11.30 -2.78 -9.70
N ASP A 268 11.64 -2.77 -8.41
CA ASP A 268 12.67 -1.90 -7.80
C ASP A 268 12.51 -0.40 -8.12
N GLN A 269 11.27 0.08 -8.25
CA GLN A 269 10.94 1.48 -8.55
C GLN A 269 9.81 2.01 -7.66
N PRO A 270 9.74 3.33 -7.38
CA PRO A 270 8.59 3.94 -6.72
C PRO A 270 7.29 3.72 -7.52
N LEU A 271 6.26 3.26 -6.82
CA LEU A 271 4.93 2.98 -7.40
C LEU A 271 3.97 4.16 -7.27
N TYR A 272 4.50 5.37 -7.09
CA TYR A 272 3.78 6.62 -7.00
C TYR A 272 4.57 7.75 -7.67
N GLN A 273 3.86 8.80 -8.06
CA GLN A 273 4.47 10.06 -8.45
C GLN A 273 3.57 11.21 -7.99
N PHE A 274 4.17 12.15 -7.25
CA PHE A 274 3.58 13.45 -6.96
C PHE A 274 4.25 14.52 -7.82
N THR A 275 3.46 15.51 -8.24
CA THR A 275 3.98 16.73 -8.84
C THR A 275 3.15 17.88 -8.33
N VAL A 276 3.78 18.78 -7.59
CA VAL A 276 3.16 20.04 -7.20
C VAL A 276 3.12 20.91 -8.45
N PHE A 277 1.96 21.47 -8.75
CA PHE A 277 1.80 22.34 -9.91
C PHE A 277 1.30 23.72 -9.49
N GLN A 278 1.69 24.71 -10.28
CA GLN A 278 1.12 26.04 -10.27
C GLN A 278 0.62 26.35 -11.68
N VAL A 279 -0.62 26.80 -11.80
CA VAL A 279 -1.23 27.22 -13.05
C VAL A 279 -2.03 28.48 -12.81
N GLU A 280 -1.64 29.58 -13.46
CA GLU A 280 -2.23 30.91 -13.24
C GLU A 280 -2.23 31.28 -11.74
N GLN A 281 -3.42 31.45 -11.14
CA GLN A 281 -3.59 31.73 -9.71
C GLN A 281 -3.89 30.48 -8.85
N SER A 282 -3.96 29.31 -9.48
CA SER A 282 -4.26 28.03 -8.83
C SER A 282 -2.99 27.24 -8.54
N CYS A 283 -2.96 26.53 -7.42
CA CYS A 283 -1.93 25.56 -7.09
C CYS A 283 -2.58 24.24 -6.66
N GLY A 284 -1.82 23.17 -6.72
CA GLY A 284 -2.26 21.87 -6.30
C GLY A 284 -1.18 20.83 -6.49
N TYR A 285 -1.58 19.58 -6.42
CA TYR A 285 -0.72 18.47 -6.79
C TYR A 285 -1.44 17.51 -7.72
N LEU A 286 -0.72 17.02 -8.71
CA LEU A 286 -1.07 15.82 -9.44
C LEU A 286 -0.48 14.65 -8.67
N VAL A 287 -1.28 13.61 -8.51
CA VAL A 287 -0.80 12.35 -7.97
C VAL A 287 -1.27 11.18 -8.83
N ARG A 288 -0.34 10.27 -9.12
CA ARG A 288 -0.64 8.97 -9.72
C ARG A 288 0.01 7.87 -8.89
N TYR A 289 -0.72 6.79 -8.70
CA TYR A 289 -0.28 5.59 -8.00
C TYR A 289 -0.46 4.39 -8.91
N HIS A 290 0.36 3.37 -8.70
CA HIS A 290 0.00 2.04 -9.11
C HIS A 290 -1.01 1.45 -8.10
N HIS A 291 -2.12 0.88 -8.59
CA HIS A 291 -3.23 0.38 -7.78
C HIS A 291 -2.78 -0.74 -6.79
N SER A 292 -1.61 -1.34 -7.01
CA SER A 292 -1.06 -2.34 -6.11
C SER A 292 -0.63 -1.81 -4.73
N ILE A 293 -0.44 -0.49 -4.57
CA ILE A 293 -0.05 0.13 -3.30
C ILE A 293 -1.12 1.08 -2.75
N CYS A 294 -2.20 1.33 -3.49
CA CYS A 294 -3.22 2.31 -3.15
C CYS A 294 -4.59 1.86 -3.65
N ASP A 295 -5.66 2.24 -2.95
CA ASP A 295 -7.05 2.00 -3.35
C ASP A 295 -7.90 3.27 -3.15
N GLY A 296 -9.16 3.25 -3.61
CA GLY A 296 -10.04 4.42 -3.53
C GLY A 296 -10.23 4.97 -2.11
N TRP A 297 -10.21 4.11 -1.08
CA TRP A 297 -10.27 4.54 0.32
C TRP A 297 -8.97 5.24 0.76
N SER A 298 -7.82 4.69 0.34
CA SER A 298 -6.50 5.27 0.61
C SER A 298 -6.31 6.63 -0.03
N ILE A 299 -6.90 6.86 -1.21
CA ILE A 299 -6.89 8.19 -1.87
C ILE A 299 -7.59 9.22 -0.98
N GLN A 300 -8.79 8.93 -0.46
CA GLN A 300 -9.50 9.83 0.44
C GLN A 300 -8.65 10.13 1.70
N LEU A 301 -8.15 9.08 2.35
CA LEU A 301 -7.32 9.22 3.55
C LEU A 301 -6.06 10.06 3.30
N MET A 302 -5.46 9.92 2.12
CA MET A 302 -4.30 10.70 1.71
C MET A 302 -4.65 12.17 1.54
N ILE A 303 -5.75 12.49 0.84
CA ILE A 303 -6.18 13.87 0.62
C ILE A 303 -6.41 14.57 1.96
N ASP A 304 -7.16 13.94 2.86
CA ASP A 304 -7.48 14.50 4.18
C ASP A 304 -6.20 14.74 5.01
N GLN A 305 -5.29 13.76 5.05
CA GLN A 305 -4.07 13.87 5.83
C GLN A 305 -3.05 14.86 5.27
N ILE A 306 -2.90 14.94 3.94
CA ILE A 306 -2.02 15.93 3.32
C ILE A 306 -2.57 17.33 3.55
N TYR A 307 -3.88 17.51 3.47
CA TYR A 307 -4.53 18.78 3.77
C TYR A 307 -4.32 19.20 5.23
N ASP A 308 -4.49 18.30 6.19
CA ASP A 308 -4.23 18.60 7.61
C ASP A 308 -2.76 18.90 7.89
N LEU A 309 -1.83 18.12 7.31
CA LEU A 309 -0.39 18.38 7.39
C LEU A 309 -0.05 19.77 6.84
N TYR A 310 -0.62 20.12 5.69
CA TYR A 310 -0.41 21.41 5.06
C TYR A 310 -0.90 22.57 5.94
N ARG A 311 -2.12 22.47 6.49
CA ARG A 311 -2.67 23.50 7.39
C ARG A 311 -1.81 23.72 8.63
N ASN A 312 -1.35 22.64 9.26
CA ASN A 312 -0.50 22.73 10.45
C ASN A 312 0.85 23.36 10.13
N LEU A 313 1.47 22.99 8.99
CA LEU A 313 2.70 23.64 8.51
C LEU A 313 2.49 25.14 8.25
N ALA A 314 1.40 25.51 7.58
CA ALA A 314 1.06 26.90 7.27
C ALA A 314 0.79 27.73 8.54
N ALA A 315 0.26 27.11 9.59
CA ALA A 315 0.07 27.72 10.90
C ALA A 315 1.37 27.81 11.73
N GLY A 316 2.49 27.26 11.24
CA GLY A 316 3.76 27.21 11.95
C GLY A 316 3.77 26.23 13.13
N GLU A 317 2.85 25.27 13.14
CA GLU A 317 2.75 24.26 14.20
C GLU A 317 3.83 23.19 14.06
N ALA A 318 4.34 22.70 15.20
CA ALA A 318 5.27 21.59 15.21
C ALA A 318 4.55 20.28 14.87
N ILE A 319 5.02 19.59 13.82
CA ILE A 319 4.44 18.31 13.40
C ILE A 319 5.23 17.16 14.01
N ALA A 320 4.57 16.34 14.82
CA ALA A 320 5.18 15.14 15.37
C ALA A 320 5.50 14.12 14.24
N HIS A 321 6.71 13.56 14.30
CA HIS A 321 7.13 12.45 13.46
C HIS A 321 6.63 11.13 14.09
N GLU A 322 5.35 10.82 13.87
CA GLU A 322 4.77 9.55 14.28
C GLU A 322 4.46 8.70 13.05
N ALA A 323 4.85 7.43 13.09
CA ALA A 323 4.48 6.47 12.06
C ALA A 323 2.96 6.22 12.11
N GLY A 324 2.33 6.19 10.93
CA GLY A 324 0.92 5.82 10.80
C GLY A 324 0.70 4.31 11.06
N PRO A 325 -0.56 3.86 11.09
CA PRO A 325 -0.87 2.44 11.08
C PRO A 325 -0.20 1.73 9.89
N SER A 326 0.56 0.68 10.19
CA SER A 326 1.39 -0.05 9.21
C SER A 326 0.57 -1.04 8.38
N TYR A 327 0.70 -0.96 7.05
CA TYR A 327 0.14 -1.92 6.10
C TYR A 327 0.71 -3.34 6.28
N LEU A 328 1.96 -3.46 6.74
CA LEU A 328 2.54 -4.77 7.07
C LEU A 328 1.75 -5.50 8.16
N LYS A 329 1.03 -4.78 9.04
CA LYS A 329 0.10 -5.41 10.00
C LYS A 329 -1.14 -5.99 9.32
N ILE A 330 -1.59 -5.41 8.20
CA ILE A 330 -2.69 -5.95 7.38
C ILE A 330 -2.27 -7.27 6.74
N LEU A 331 -1.05 -7.35 6.19
CA LEU A 331 -0.49 -8.59 5.64
C LEU A 331 -0.41 -9.70 6.69
N ARG A 332 -0.01 -9.37 7.93
CA ARG A 332 0.00 -10.35 9.04
C ARG A 332 -1.41 -10.84 9.37
N LYS A 333 -2.41 -9.95 9.40
CA LYS A 333 -3.82 -10.31 9.63
C LYS A 333 -4.40 -11.17 8.50
N GLU A 334 -3.97 -10.94 7.27
CA GLU A 334 -4.33 -11.80 6.13
C GLU A 334 -3.75 -13.20 6.35
N LYS A 335 -2.45 -13.32 6.68
CA LYS A 335 -1.85 -14.62 7.02
C LYS A 335 -2.60 -15.36 8.14
N GLN A 336 -2.94 -14.67 9.22
CA GLN A 336 -3.72 -15.24 10.34
C GLN A 336 -5.11 -15.72 9.90
N TYR A 337 -5.74 -15.05 8.95
CA TYR A 337 -7.02 -15.50 8.39
C TYR A 337 -6.89 -16.83 7.65
N PHE A 338 -5.81 -17.01 6.89
CA PHE A 338 -5.52 -18.28 6.21
C PHE A 338 -5.26 -19.45 7.16
N GLU A 339 -4.83 -19.17 8.39
CA GLU A 339 -4.60 -20.17 9.43
C GLU A 339 -5.84 -20.41 10.31
N SER A 340 -6.98 -19.78 10.00
CA SER A 340 -8.19 -19.81 10.85
C SER A 340 -9.33 -20.64 10.27
N ASP A 341 -10.18 -21.20 11.15
CA ASP A 341 -11.43 -21.90 10.77
C ASP A 341 -12.40 -21.02 9.98
N ARG A 342 -12.23 -19.69 10.07
CA ARG A 342 -13.05 -18.74 9.31
C ARG A 342 -12.84 -18.89 7.80
N LEU A 343 -11.62 -19.24 7.35
CA LEU A 343 -11.33 -19.48 5.94
C LEU A 343 -12.23 -20.57 5.38
N GLU A 344 -12.31 -21.72 6.05
CA GLU A 344 -13.13 -22.86 5.62
C GLU A 344 -14.62 -22.52 5.65
N THR A 345 -15.06 -21.74 6.65
CA THR A 345 -16.44 -21.26 6.73
C THR A 345 -16.79 -20.37 5.52
N ASP A 346 -15.92 -19.44 5.16
CA ASP A 346 -16.13 -18.55 4.02
C ASP A 346 -16.07 -19.32 2.69
N LYS A 347 -15.11 -20.25 2.55
CA LYS A 347 -14.99 -21.14 1.38
C LYS A 347 -16.24 -21.98 1.16
N ALA A 348 -16.77 -22.59 2.23
CA ALA A 348 -17.99 -23.41 2.16
C ALA A 348 -19.21 -22.58 1.73
N PHE A 349 -19.36 -21.36 2.27
CA PHE A 349 -20.40 -20.43 1.84
C PHE A 349 -20.31 -20.14 0.34
N TRP A 350 -19.13 -19.74 -0.14
CA TRP A 350 -18.97 -19.37 -1.55
C TRP A 350 -19.15 -20.55 -2.51
N SER A 351 -18.70 -21.74 -2.12
CA SER A 351 -18.87 -22.97 -2.90
C SER A 351 -20.35 -23.32 -3.11
N GLU A 352 -21.19 -23.12 -2.09
CA GLU A 352 -22.63 -23.36 -2.21
C GLU A 352 -23.33 -22.19 -2.91
N TYR A 353 -23.01 -20.94 -2.56
CA TYR A 353 -23.63 -19.74 -3.14
C TYR A 353 -23.44 -19.64 -4.66
N LEU A 354 -22.26 -20.04 -5.15
CA LEU A 354 -21.90 -20.01 -6.58
C LEU A 354 -21.91 -21.40 -7.22
N LYS A 355 -22.62 -22.35 -6.63
CA LYS A 355 -22.84 -23.65 -7.25
C LYS A 355 -23.55 -23.47 -8.59
N HIS A 356 -22.94 -24.00 -9.66
CA HIS A 356 -23.38 -23.83 -11.04
C HIS A 356 -23.57 -22.35 -11.43
N PRO A 357 -22.48 -21.57 -11.53
CA PRO A 357 -22.57 -20.15 -11.84
C PRO A 357 -22.96 -19.95 -13.32
N PRO A 358 -23.65 -18.85 -13.67
CA PRO A 358 -24.11 -18.61 -15.04
C PRO A 358 -22.92 -18.34 -15.97
N ILE A 359 -22.57 -19.34 -16.80
CA ILE A 359 -21.35 -19.33 -17.63
C ILE A 359 -21.35 -18.16 -18.64
N ALA A 360 -22.52 -17.66 -19.06
CA ALA A 360 -22.65 -16.56 -20.01
C ALA A 360 -21.91 -15.27 -19.58
N PHE A 361 -21.80 -15.04 -18.28
CA PHE A 361 -21.16 -13.87 -17.68
C PHE A 361 -19.66 -14.07 -17.38
N LEU A 362 -19.14 -15.29 -17.59
CA LEU A 362 -17.82 -15.75 -17.11
C LEU A 362 -16.76 -15.89 -18.20
N LYS A 363 -17.08 -15.55 -19.44
CA LYS A 363 -16.17 -15.74 -20.59
C LYS A 363 -16.03 -14.46 -21.40
N GLN A 364 -15.03 -13.66 -21.05
CA GLN A 364 -14.61 -12.50 -21.82
C GLN A 364 -13.14 -12.69 -22.20
N GLU A 365 -12.89 -12.82 -23.50
CA GLU A 365 -11.54 -12.75 -24.02
C GLU A 365 -11.05 -11.30 -23.96
N LEU A 366 -9.80 -11.14 -23.52
CA LEU A 366 -9.14 -9.86 -23.36
C LEU A 366 -8.11 -9.70 -24.49
N HIS A 367 -8.54 -9.19 -25.63
CA HIS A 367 -7.68 -8.90 -26.78
C HIS A 367 -7.25 -7.44 -26.80
N ASP A 368 -8.21 -6.52 -26.64
CA ASP A 368 -7.99 -5.09 -26.51
C ASP A 368 -8.58 -4.60 -25.19
N LEU A 369 -7.78 -3.87 -24.43
CA LEU A 369 -8.21 -3.26 -23.17
C LEU A 369 -8.56 -1.78 -23.34
N SER A 370 -8.48 -1.23 -24.55
CA SER A 370 -8.84 0.15 -24.85
C SER A 370 -10.27 0.42 -24.37
N GLY A 371 -10.38 1.40 -23.47
CA GLY A 371 -11.65 1.76 -22.86
C GLY A 371 -11.88 3.25 -22.92
N ASP A 372 -13.12 3.62 -22.63
CA ASP A 372 -13.55 5.01 -22.47
C ASP A 372 -14.42 5.15 -21.21
N ARG A 373 -14.57 6.39 -20.75
CA ARG A 373 -15.38 6.75 -19.58
C ARG A 373 -16.40 7.81 -19.95
N LYS A 374 -17.68 7.50 -19.74
CA LYS A 374 -18.75 8.52 -19.75
C LYS A 374 -19.21 8.85 -18.33
N ARG A 375 -19.48 10.13 -18.10
CA ARG A 375 -19.98 10.65 -16.82
C ARG A 375 -21.39 11.17 -17.03
N PHE A 376 -22.32 10.66 -16.23
CA PHE A 376 -23.70 11.12 -16.19
C PHE A 376 -24.02 11.64 -14.80
N TYR A 377 -25.00 12.54 -14.72
CA TYR A 377 -25.41 13.16 -13.47
C TYR A 377 -26.92 13.05 -13.32
N LEU A 378 -27.37 12.52 -12.18
CA LEU A 378 -28.78 12.59 -11.82
C LEU A 378 -29.06 13.99 -11.29
N ASP A 379 -30.17 14.59 -11.73
CA ASP A 379 -30.61 15.86 -11.18
C ASP A 379 -30.93 15.75 -9.69
N GLU A 380 -30.96 16.91 -9.02
CA GLU A 380 -31.16 16.99 -7.57
C GLU A 380 -32.49 16.37 -7.12
N ALA A 381 -33.57 16.59 -7.88
CA ALA A 381 -34.90 16.08 -7.53
C ALA A 381 -34.94 14.54 -7.53
N ARG A 382 -34.40 13.91 -8.57
CA ARG A 382 -34.25 12.45 -8.65
C ARG A 382 -33.32 11.92 -7.57
N SER A 383 -32.22 12.62 -7.32
CA SER A 383 -31.26 12.25 -6.28
C SER A 383 -31.92 12.20 -4.90
N GLN A 384 -32.68 13.24 -4.54
CA GLN A 384 -33.41 13.31 -3.27
C GLN A 384 -34.52 12.24 -3.19
N ALA A 385 -35.29 12.06 -4.26
CA ALA A 385 -36.35 11.06 -4.32
C ALA A 385 -35.80 9.62 -4.19
N LEU A 386 -34.69 9.30 -4.84
CA LEU A 386 -34.03 8.00 -4.72
C LEU A 386 -33.49 7.77 -3.31
N LYS A 387 -32.91 8.79 -2.66
CA LYS A 387 -32.49 8.74 -1.25
C LYS A 387 -33.67 8.46 -0.32
N ALA A 388 -34.78 9.17 -0.48
CA ALA A 388 -35.99 8.95 0.29
C ALA A 388 -36.54 7.53 0.09
N CYS A 389 -36.61 7.06 -1.15
CA CYS A 389 -37.03 5.70 -1.49
C CYS A 389 -36.13 4.64 -0.82
N SER A 390 -34.81 4.84 -0.82
CA SER A 390 -33.85 3.96 -0.13
C SER A 390 -34.11 3.89 1.37
N GLN A 391 -34.42 5.02 2.00
CA GLN A 391 -34.75 5.11 3.43
C GLN A 391 -36.08 4.42 3.75
N ASP A 392 -37.12 4.66 2.97
CA ASP A 392 -38.45 4.05 3.13
C ASP A 392 -38.39 2.52 3.00
N MET A 393 -37.63 2.02 2.02
CA MET A 393 -37.40 0.59 1.83
C MET A 393 -36.40 -0.02 2.83
N LYS A 394 -35.71 0.80 3.63
CA LYS A 394 -34.65 0.40 4.59
C LYS A 394 -33.52 -0.41 3.93
N VAL A 395 -33.13 0.00 2.73
CA VAL A 395 -32.01 -0.56 1.96
C VAL A 395 -30.95 0.50 1.72
N SER A 396 -29.76 0.08 1.30
CA SER A 396 -28.70 1.02 0.91
C SER A 396 -28.83 1.42 -0.56
N LEU A 397 -28.28 2.58 -0.93
CA LEU A 397 -28.21 2.98 -2.34
C LEU A 397 -27.37 2.00 -3.18
N ASN A 398 -26.29 1.45 -2.62
CA ASN A 398 -25.52 0.38 -3.25
C ASN A 398 -26.42 -0.82 -3.61
N THR A 399 -27.33 -1.21 -2.71
CA THR A 399 -28.33 -2.25 -2.97
C THR A 399 -29.20 -1.89 -4.18
N MET A 400 -29.74 -0.66 -4.22
CA MET A 400 -30.61 -0.21 -5.30
C MET A 400 -29.89 -0.23 -6.64
N PHE A 401 -28.70 0.37 -6.74
CA PHE A 401 -27.93 0.36 -7.99
C PHE A 401 -27.50 -1.05 -8.41
N THR A 402 -27.18 -1.94 -7.46
CA THR A 402 -26.90 -3.36 -7.75
C THR A 402 -28.12 -4.06 -8.34
N ALA A 403 -29.31 -3.79 -7.82
CA ALA A 403 -30.56 -4.29 -8.37
C ALA A 403 -30.83 -3.72 -9.76
N PHE A 404 -30.66 -2.41 -9.96
CA PHE A 404 -30.88 -1.75 -11.25
C PHE A 404 -29.95 -2.28 -12.33
N MET A 405 -28.67 -2.48 -12.00
CA MET A 405 -27.69 -3.09 -12.91
C MET A 405 -28.09 -4.53 -13.26
N SER A 406 -28.59 -5.30 -12.29
CA SER A 406 -29.07 -6.67 -12.53
C SER A 406 -30.28 -6.69 -13.47
N VAL A 407 -31.26 -5.79 -13.26
CA VAL A 407 -32.45 -5.66 -14.13
C VAL A 407 -32.06 -5.21 -15.54
N TYR A 408 -31.12 -4.28 -15.67
CA TYR A 408 -30.60 -3.88 -16.97
C TYR A 408 -29.95 -5.05 -17.72
N LEU A 409 -29.08 -5.82 -17.06
CA LEU A 409 -28.43 -6.97 -17.68
C LEU A 409 -29.42 -8.09 -18.01
N PHE A 410 -30.46 -8.29 -17.20
CA PHE A 410 -31.55 -9.20 -17.51
C PHE A 410 -32.27 -8.80 -18.80
N LYS A 411 -32.61 -7.52 -18.94
CA LYS A 411 -33.23 -6.99 -20.15
C LYS A 411 -32.30 -7.09 -21.38
N LEU A 412 -31.02 -6.77 -21.22
CA LEU A 412 -30.05 -6.75 -22.32
C LEU A 412 -29.74 -8.16 -22.82
N SER A 413 -29.51 -9.10 -21.90
CA SER A 413 -29.01 -10.44 -22.22
C SER A 413 -30.11 -11.50 -22.37
N GLY A 414 -31.28 -11.27 -21.78
CA GLY A 414 -32.34 -12.28 -21.67
C GLY A 414 -32.06 -13.37 -20.64
N PHE A 415 -30.92 -13.36 -19.95
CA PHE A 415 -30.58 -14.33 -18.91
C PHE A 415 -31.17 -13.92 -17.56
N ASP A 416 -31.92 -14.81 -16.94
CA ASP A 416 -32.52 -14.63 -15.61
C ASP A 416 -31.51 -14.77 -14.45
N ASP A 417 -30.33 -15.36 -14.69
CA ASP A 417 -29.27 -15.54 -13.71
C ASP A 417 -28.05 -14.65 -14.02
N ILE A 418 -27.96 -13.53 -13.31
CA ILE A 418 -26.97 -12.47 -13.50
C ILE A 418 -25.83 -12.59 -12.49
N LEU A 419 -24.59 -12.39 -12.95
CA LEU A 419 -23.42 -12.29 -12.09
C LEU A 419 -22.73 -10.93 -12.24
N LEU A 420 -22.51 -10.26 -11.10
CA LEU A 420 -21.84 -8.97 -11.02
C LEU A 420 -20.58 -9.07 -10.16
N ASN A 421 -19.53 -8.37 -10.60
CA ASN A 421 -18.39 -8.05 -9.77
C ASN A 421 -18.74 -6.89 -8.84
N VAL A 422 -18.52 -7.06 -7.53
CA VAL A 422 -18.72 -6.01 -6.53
C VAL A 422 -17.41 -5.82 -5.77
N PRO A 423 -16.68 -4.71 -6.00
CA PRO A 423 -15.51 -4.38 -5.19
C PRO A 423 -15.89 -4.24 -3.72
N VAL A 424 -15.00 -4.71 -2.84
CA VAL A 424 -15.13 -4.59 -1.39
C VAL A 424 -13.88 -3.96 -0.82
N LEU A 425 -14.03 -3.09 0.17
CA LEU A 425 -12.91 -2.28 0.68
C LEU A 425 -11.87 -3.08 1.46
N GLY A 426 -12.22 -4.26 2.00
CA GLY A 426 -11.32 -5.07 2.82
C GLY A 426 -10.97 -4.46 4.19
N ARG A 427 -11.75 -3.48 4.68
CA ARG A 427 -11.47 -2.73 5.92
C ARG A 427 -12.64 -2.79 6.91
N SER A 428 -12.60 -3.74 7.84
CA SER A 428 -13.67 -3.93 8.83
C SER A 428 -13.47 -3.18 10.15
N GLY A 429 -12.22 -2.91 10.58
CA GLY A 429 -11.90 -2.27 11.85
C GLY A 429 -11.32 -0.86 11.70
N GLN A 430 -11.16 -0.17 12.84
CA GLN A 430 -10.68 1.22 12.88
C GLN A 430 -9.23 1.34 12.39
N VAL A 431 -8.38 0.38 12.78
CA VAL A 431 -6.97 0.35 12.34
C VAL A 431 -6.90 0.16 10.83
N GLU A 432 -7.68 -0.78 10.27
CA GLU A 432 -7.73 -1.02 8.83
C GLU A 432 -8.23 0.21 8.07
N LYS A 433 -9.24 0.92 8.60
CA LYS A 433 -9.76 2.15 7.98
C LYS A 433 -8.75 3.32 8.02
N ALA A 434 -7.84 3.33 9.00
CA ALA A 434 -6.81 4.36 9.16
C ALA A 434 -5.46 3.99 8.49
N THR A 435 -5.34 2.80 7.92
CA THR A 435 -4.11 2.32 7.28
C THR A 435 -4.11 2.72 5.80
N PHE A 436 -3.10 3.41 5.30
CA PHE A 436 -2.93 3.60 3.85
C PHE A 436 -2.47 2.28 3.20
N GLY A 437 -2.96 1.95 1.99
CA GLY A 437 -2.47 0.81 1.21
C GLY A 437 -3.56 0.04 0.46
N MET A 438 -3.21 -0.86 -0.45
CA MET A 438 -4.19 -1.65 -1.21
C MET A 438 -4.86 -2.71 -0.32
N SER A 439 -6.12 -2.48 0.08
CA SER A 439 -6.93 -3.46 0.83
C SER A 439 -8.18 -3.91 0.08
N THR A 440 -8.54 -3.22 -1.00
CA THR A 440 -9.67 -3.59 -1.84
C THR A 440 -9.54 -5.01 -2.39
N SER A 441 -10.61 -5.79 -2.26
CA SER A 441 -10.81 -7.06 -2.94
C SER A 441 -12.09 -6.99 -3.79
N SER A 442 -12.53 -8.12 -4.30
CA SER A 442 -13.75 -8.23 -5.09
C SER A 442 -14.55 -9.42 -4.63
N MET A 443 -15.88 -9.30 -4.64
CA MET A 443 -16.78 -10.41 -4.41
C MET A 443 -17.75 -10.55 -5.58
N LEU A 444 -18.33 -11.73 -5.70
CA LEU A 444 -19.35 -12.03 -6.70
C LEU A 444 -20.74 -11.84 -6.12
N PHE A 445 -21.59 -11.15 -6.86
CA PHE A 445 -23.01 -11.01 -6.54
C PHE A 445 -23.84 -11.70 -7.64
N ARG A 446 -24.61 -12.72 -7.24
CA ARG A 446 -25.52 -13.46 -8.10
C ARG A 446 -26.96 -12.99 -7.88
N SER A 447 -27.64 -12.63 -8.96
CA SER A 447 -29.04 -12.23 -8.95
C SER A 447 -29.85 -13.13 -9.88
N GLN A 448 -30.78 -13.88 -9.32
CA GLN A 448 -31.76 -14.66 -10.07
C GLN A 448 -33.07 -13.90 -10.10
N LEU A 449 -33.53 -13.55 -11.29
CA LEU A 449 -34.66 -12.67 -11.57
C LEU A 449 -35.80 -13.42 -12.25
N GLN A 450 -37.04 -13.05 -11.96
CA GLN A 450 -38.23 -13.63 -12.59
C GLN A 450 -39.15 -12.51 -13.04
N MET A 451 -39.84 -12.71 -14.17
CA MET A 451 -40.69 -11.68 -14.80
C MET A 451 -41.81 -11.21 -13.87
N GLU A 452 -42.30 -12.08 -12.98
CA GLU A 452 -43.40 -11.83 -12.06
C GLU A 452 -42.97 -11.08 -10.79
N GLN A 453 -41.66 -10.97 -10.52
CA GLN A 453 -41.17 -10.22 -9.35
C GLN A 453 -41.41 -8.73 -9.53
N SER A 454 -41.79 -8.04 -8.44
CA SER A 454 -41.80 -6.58 -8.45
C SER A 454 -40.40 -6.00 -8.32
N LEU A 455 -40.20 -4.75 -8.77
CA LEU A 455 -38.96 -4.01 -8.53
C LEU A 455 -38.57 -3.99 -7.05
N MET A 456 -39.54 -3.78 -6.16
CA MET A 456 -39.33 -3.81 -4.72
C MET A 456 -38.83 -5.19 -4.23
N ASP A 457 -39.37 -6.28 -4.77
CA ASP A 457 -38.95 -7.63 -4.39
C ASP A 457 -37.51 -7.88 -4.81
N VAL A 458 -37.13 -7.46 -6.02
CA VAL A 458 -35.75 -7.55 -6.53
C VAL A 458 -34.79 -6.76 -5.64
N ILE A 459 -35.15 -5.54 -5.24
CA ILE A 459 -34.32 -4.70 -4.36
C ILE A 459 -34.15 -5.33 -2.98
N LYS A 460 -35.24 -5.85 -2.38
CA LYS A 460 -35.20 -6.51 -1.07
C LYS A 460 -34.35 -7.78 -1.11
N GLN A 461 -34.54 -8.62 -2.14
CA GLN A 461 -33.75 -9.83 -2.33
C GLN A 461 -32.26 -9.50 -2.55
N THR A 462 -31.98 -8.44 -3.31
CA THR A 462 -30.61 -7.92 -3.49
C THR A 462 -29.99 -7.50 -2.16
N ASN A 463 -30.76 -6.82 -1.30
CA ASN A 463 -30.30 -6.38 0.02
C ASN A 463 -29.89 -7.57 0.91
N GLU A 464 -30.75 -8.58 0.97
CA GLU A 464 -30.53 -9.78 1.78
C GLU A 464 -29.30 -10.55 1.28
N ARG A 465 -29.20 -10.77 -0.03
CA ARG A 465 -28.06 -11.45 -0.67
C ARG A 465 -26.75 -10.69 -0.45
N LEU A 466 -26.71 -9.37 -0.70
CA LEU A 466 -25.52 -8.56 -0.43
C LEU A 466 -25.09 -8.64 1.03
N ARG A 467 -26.03 -8.58 1.98
CA ARG A 467 -25.72 -8.74 3.42
C ARG A 467 -25.13 -10.10 3.76
N GLN A 468 -25.56 -11.17 3.08
CA GLN A 468 -24.97 -12.50 3.23
C GLN A 468 -23.54 -12.52 2.67
N CYS A 469 -23.35 -12.07 1.42
CA CYS A 469 -22.03 -12.01 0.77
C CYS A 469 -21.03 -11.17 1.58
N MET A 470 -21.44 -10.03 2.11
CA MET A 470 -20.58 -9.13 2.90
C MET A 470 -20.02 -9.78 4.18
N LYS A 471 -20.71 -10.78 4.75
CA LYS A 471 -20.17 -11.53 5.90
C LYS A 471 -18.97 -12.39 5.49
N HIS A 472 -18.93 -12.84 4.23
CA HIS A 472 -17.91 -13.74 3.70
C HIS A 472 -16.95 -13.04 2.72
N GLN A 473 -16.98 -11.70 2.64
CA GLN A 473 -16.18 -10.89 1.71
C GLN A 473 -14.66 -11.03 1.86
N ARG A 474 -14.17 -11.61 2.96
CA ARG A 474 -12.74 -11.78 3.23
C ARG A 474 -12.11 -12.89 2.39
N TYR A 475 -12.92 -13.81 1.87
CA TYR A 475 -12.42 -14.89 1.04
C TYR A 475 -11.80 -14.32 -0.25
N PRO A 476 -10.53 -14.63 -0.57
CA PRO A 476 -9.85 -14.04 -1.70
C PRO A 476 -10.52 -14.38 -3.03
N TYR A 477 -10.69 -13.35 -3.85
CA TYR A 477 -11.31 -13.46 -5.16
C TYR A 477 -10.60 -14.45 -6.10
N ASP A 478 -9.28 -14.40 -6.16
CA ASP A 478 -8.46 -15.25 -7.00
C ASP A 478 -8.59 -16.74 -6.61
N LEU A 479 -8.67 -17.02 -5.31
CA LEU A 479 -8.97 -18.36 -4.81
C LEU A 479 -10.39 -18.78 -5.15
N LEU A 480 -11.36 -17.88 -5.06
CA LEU A 480 -12.75 -18.14 -5.45
C LEU A 480 -12.86 -18.56 -6.92
N ILE A 481 -12.24 -17.79 -7.82
CA ILE A 481 -12.22 -18.11 -9.26
C ILE A 481 -11.54 -19.44 -9.53
N LYS A 482 -10.44 -19.73 -8.82
CA LYS A 482 -9.73 -21.01 -8.92
C LYS A 482 -10.60 -22.18 -8.45
N ASP A 483 -11.23 -22.06 -7.29
CA ASP A 483 -12.06 -23.12 -6.67
C ASP A 483 -13.33 -23.40 -7.50
N LEU A 484 -13.87 -22.39 -8.19
CA LEU A 484 -14.98 -22.56 -9.13
C LEU A 484 -14.56 -23.14 -10.48
N GLY A 485 -13.26 -23.35 -10.72
CA GLY A 485 -12.73 -23.83 -12.00
C GLY A 485 -12.93 -22.83 -13.14
N LEU A 486 -13.07 -21.54 -12.83
CA LEU A 486 -13.37 -20.49 -13.81
C LEU A 486 -12.11 -19.92 -14.47
N HIS A 487 -10.93 -20.27 -13.95
CA HIS A 487 -9.64 -19.90 -14.52
C HIS A 487 -9.35 -20.74 -15.77
N GLN A 488 -9.73 -20.25 -16.95
CA GLN A 488 -9.59 -20.96 -18.23
C GLN A 488 -8.28 -20.61 -18.95
N SER A 489 -7.91 -19.33 -18.99
CA SER A 489 -6.66 -18.86 -19.61
C SER A 489 -6.20 -17.54 -18.99
N ALA A 490 -4.94 -17.15 -19.21
CA ALA A 490 -4.39 -15.89 -18.71
C ALA A 490 -5.12 -14.65 -19.27
N HIS A 491 -5.69 -14.73 -20.48
CA HIS A 491 -6.36 -13.60 -21.15
C HIS A 491 -7.88 -13.62 -20.97
N THR A 492 -8.39 -14.31 -19.95
CA THR A 492 -9.83 -14.32 -19.66
C THR A 492 -10.13 -13.52 -18.40
N ASN A 493 -11.06 -12.58 -18.50
CA ASN A 493 -11.66 -11.97 -17.32
C ASN A 493 -12.94 -12.75 -16.99
N PRO A 494 -13.02 -13.45 -15.85
CA PRO A 494 -14.21 -14.18 -15.48
C PRO A 494 -15.37 -13.25 -15.08
N LEU A 495 -15.22 -11.92 -15.09
CA LEU A 495 -16.31 -10.99 -14.82
C LEU A 495 -16.42 -9.84 -15.81
N LYS A 496 -17.45 -9.93 -16.65
CA LYS A 496 -17.79 -8.88 -17.63
C LYS A 496 -18.26 -7.58 -17.02
N TYR A 497 -19.04 -7.65 -15.95
CA TYR A 497 -19.76 -6.50 -15.42
C TYR A 497 -19.38 -6.23 -13.97
N ALA A 498 -19.07 -4.98 -13.67
CA ALA A 498 -18.76 -4.52 -12.34
C ALA A 498 -19.68 -3.38 -11.89
N ILE A 499 -20.00 -3.36 -10.61
CA ILE A 499 -20.67 -2.23 -9.97
C ILE A 499 -19.91 -1.84 -8.71
N ASN A 500 -19.61 -0.54 -8.60
CA ASN A 500 -18.87 0.01 -7.48
C ASN A 500 -19.60 1.23 -6.91
N TYR A 501 -19.81 1.25 -5.60
CA TYR A 501 -20.41 2.37 -4.90
C TYR A 501 -19.37 3.06 -4.03
N TYR A 502 -19.03 4.30 -4.36
CA TYR A 502 -18.12 5.14 -3.59
C TYR A 502 -18.90 5.86 -2.50
N ASN A 503 -18.76 5.38 -1.26
CA ASN A 503 -19.24 6.07 -0.06
C ASN A 503 -18.12 6.91 0.59
N THR A 504 -17.35 7.63 -0.24
CA THR A 504 -16.34 8.58 0.21
C THR A 504 -16.86 10.00 0.01
N SER A 505 -16.30 10.96 0.73
CA SER A 505 -16.64 12.37 0.61
C SER A 505 -15.36 13.19 0.71
N PHE A 506 -15.08 14.04 -0.28
CA PHE A 506 -13.92 14.93 -0.22
C PHE A 506 -14.26 16.21 0.56
N ASN A 507 -13.24 16.86 1.12
CA ASN A 507 -13.41 18.18 1.73
C ASN A 507 -13.77 19.22 0.64
N ASN A 508 -14.72 20.10 0.96
CA ASN A 508 -15.22 21.15 0.07
C ASN A 508 -14.17 22.23 -0.25
N ASP A 509 -13.10 22.32 0.53
CA ASP A 509 -12.02 23.30 0.34
C ASP A 509 -11.02 22.92 -0.78
N SER A 510 -11.22 21.76 -1.41
CA SER A 510 -10.38 21.26 -2.49
C SER A 510 -11.21 20.78 -3.67
N GLU A 511 -10.74 21.03 -4.90
CA GLU A 511 -11.30 20.39 -6.07
C GLU A 511 -10.44 19.17 -6.42
N THR A 512 -11.07 17.99 -6.41
CA THR A 512 -10.42 16.74 -6.79
C THR A 512 -10.95 16.28 -8.16
N ILE A 513 -10.04 16.07 -9.12
CA ILE A 513 -10.37 15.53 -10.44
C ILE A 513 -9.67 14.18 -10.60
N GLU A 514 -10.45 13.12 -10.69
CA GLU A 514 -9.92 11.79 -11.04
C GLU A 514 -9.66 11.69 -12.55
N TYR A 515 -8.51 11.11 -12.92
CA TYR A 515 -8.18 10.79 -14.30
C TYR A 515 -8.48 9.33 -14.63
N TYR A 516 -8.88 9.09 -15.87
CA TYR A 516 -9.12 7.76 -16.41
C TYR A 516 -7.88 7.27 -17.17
N SER A 517 -7.50 6.02 -16.95
CA SER A 517 -6.29 5.42 -17.52
C SER A 517 -6.38 5.21 -19.04
N GLY A 518 -7.60 5.18 -19.59
CA GLY A 518 -7.85 4.80 -20.98
C GLY A 518 -7.94 3.29 -21.22
N TYR A 519 -7.84 2.48 -20.17
CA TYR A 519 -7.90 1.03 -20.25
C TYR A 519 -8.91 0.44 -19.28
N GLN A 520 -9.54 -0.67 -19.66
CA GLN A 520 -10.57 -1.32 -18.86
C GLN A 520 -10.55 -2.85 -19.00
N LEU A 521 -10.58 -3.55 -17.85
CA LEU A 521 -10.65 -5.03 -17.82
C LEU A 521 -12.07 -5.57 -17.97
N ASN A 522 -13.05 -4.91 -17.35
CA ASN A 522 -14.44 -5.33 -17.41
C ASN A 522 -15.08 -4.81 -18.71
N ALA A 523 -15.96 -5.57 -19.35
CA ALA A 523 -16.76 -5.07 -20.48
C ALA A 523 -17.41 -3.71 -20.14
N LEU A 524 -17.96 -3.63 -18.93
CA LEU A 524 -18.58 -2.43 -18.39
C LEU A 524 -18.48 -2.42 -16.85
N GLN A 525 -18.09 -1.28 -16.30
CA GLN A 525 -18.14 -0.97 -14.89
C GLN A 525 -18.98 0.28 -14.65
N LEU A 526 -19.97 0.16 -13.76
CA LEU A 526 -20.73 1.30 -13.25
C LEU A 526 -20.18 1.72 -11.89
N ALA A 527 -19.58 2.90 -11.82
CA ALA A 527 -19.15 3.54 -10.59
C ALA A 527 -20.14 4.64 -10.17
N ILE A 528 -20.71 4.51 -8.98
CA ILE A 528 -21.66 5.46 -8.40
C ILE A 528 -20.94 6.30 -7.35
N LYS A 529 -20.99 7.63 -7.50
CA LYS A 529 -20.35 8.58 -6.58
C LYS A 529 -21.38 9.56 -6.03
N GLU A 530 -21.33 9.76 -4.71
CA GLU A 530 -22.23 10.64 -3.97
C GLU A 530 -21.42 11.78 -3.32
N TRP A 531 -20.72 12.58 -4.11
CA TRP A 531 -19.90 13.69 -3.60
C TRP A 531 -20.73 14.98 -3.50
N ASN A 532 -21.03 15.60 -4.65
CA ASN A 532 -21.84 16.82 -4.72
C ASN A 532 -23.24 16.53 -5.27
N GLN A 533 -23.29 15.74 -6.35
CA GLN A 533 -24.49 15.21 -6.99
C GLN A 533 -24.23 13.73 -7.31
N PHE A 534 -25.28 12.93 -7.54
CA PHE A 534 -25.05 11.55 -7.99
C PHE A 534 -24.40 11.55 -9.36
N GLU A 535 -23.13 11.16 -9.40
CA GLU A 535 -22.39 10.93 -10.62
C GLU A 535 -22.36 9.43 -10.89
N LEU A 536 -22.78 9.06 -12.10
CA LEU A 536 -22.73 7.71 -12.63
C LEU A 536 -21.63 7.66 -13.68
N GLN A 537 -20.49 7.08 -13.32
CA GLN A 537 -19.37 6.87 -14.24
C GLN A 537 -19.49 5.48 -14.86
N MET A 538 -19.52 5.43 -16.19
CA MET A 538 -19.55 4.21 -16.97
C MET A 538 -18.22 4.03 -17.67
N ASP A 539 -17.43 3.07 -17.19
CA ASP A 539 -16.14 2.68 -17.77
C ASP A 539 -16.36 1.43 -18.60
N TYR A 540 -16.06 1.49 -19.89
CA TYR A 540 -16.41 0.43 -20.82
C TYR A 540 -15.29 0.18 -21.82
N ARG A 541 -15.17 -1.07 -22.28
CA ARG A 541 -14.28 -1.41 -23.39
C ARG A 541 -14.92 -0.99 -24.70
N LEU A 542 -14.12 -0.38 -25.57
CA LEU A 542 -14.56 0.07 -26.88
C LEU A 542 -14.90 -1.09 -27.83
N GLU A 543 -14.32 -2.28 -27.58
CA GLU A 543 -14.66 -3.50 -28.32
C GLU A 543 -16.07 -4.02 -28.00
N ASP A 544 -16.57 -3.80 -26.78
CA ASP A 544 -17.87 -4.34 -26.33
C ASP A 544 -19.02 -3.35 -26.45
N PHE A 545 -18.75 -2.05 -26.30
CA PHE A 545 -19.77 -1.02 -26.23
C PHE A 545 -19.40 0.21 -27.06
N SER A 546 -20.35 0.67 -27.88
CA SER A 546 -20.25 1.98 -28.50
C SER A 546 -20.69 3.09 -27.55
N HIS A 547 -20.31 4.33 -27.85
CA HIS A 547 -20.77 5.50 -27.11
C HIS A 547 -22.30 5.60 -27.05
N ALA A 548 -23.00 5.12 -28.10
CA ALA A 548 -24.46 5.13 -28.17
C ALA A 548 -25.11 4.04 -27.30
N ASP A 549 -24.45 2.89 -27.13
CA ASP A 549 -24.91 1.85 -26.20
C ASP A 549 -24.91 2.37 -24.77
N ILE A 550 -23.86 3.12 -24.39
CA ILE A 550 -23.73 3.70 -23.05
C ILE A 550 -24.78 4.79 -22.78
N GLU A 551 -25.12 5.61 -23.77
CA GLU A 551 -26.24 6.58 -23.65
C GLU A 551 -27.61 5.88 -23.50
N ARG A 552 -27.83 4.79 -24.23
CA ARG A 552 -29.05 3.96 -24.08
C ARG A 552 -29.11 3.33 -22.70
N LEU A 553 -28.00 2.79 -22.22
CA LEU A 553 -27.89 2.23 -20.87
C LEU A 553 -28.26 3.28 -19.82
N TYR A 554 -27.64 4.47 -19.88
CA TYR A 554 -27.96 5.56 -18.95
C TYR A 554 -29.45 5.93 -19.01
N SER A 555 -29.99 6.09 -20.22
CA SER A 555 -31.41 6.39 -20.41
C SER A 555 -32.32 5.33 -19.79
N TYR A 556 -31.97 4.05 -19.94
CA TYR A 556 -32.72 2.94 -19.35
C TYR A 556 -32.59 2.90 -17.83
N LEU A 557 -31.39 3.12 -17.30
CA LEU A 557 -31.14 3.18 -15.86
C LEU A 557 -31.96 4.29 -15.19
N VAL A 558 -32.04 5.47 -15.80
CA VAL A 558 -32.92 6.56 -15.35
C VAL A 558 -34.38 6.13 -15.33
N TYR A 559 -34.83 5.37 -16.34
CA TYR A 559 -36.20 4.84 -16.35
C TYR A 559 -36.46 3.84 -15.23
N VAL A 560 -35.54 2.92 -14.95
CA VAL A 560 -35.66 1.98 -13.82
C VAL A 560 -35.69 2.74 -12.49
N ILE A 561 -34.88 3.79 -12.33
CA ILE A 561 -34.91 4.68 -11.16
C ILE A 561 -36.27 5.35 -11.02
N ASP A 562 -36.78 5.97 -12.10
CA ASP A 562 -38.07 6.67 -12.09
C ASP A 562 -39.23 5.69 -11.78
N GLN A 563 -39.22 4.48 -12.34
CA GLN A 563 -40.24 3.46 -12.02
C GLN A 563 -40.11 2.93 -10.59
N THR A 564 -38.89 2.81 -10.06
CA THR A 564 -38.69 2.42 -8.64
C THR A 564 -39.29 3.46 -7.70
N ILE A 565 -39.21 4.74 -8.04
CA ILE A 565 -39.78 5.84 -7.25
C ILE A 565 -41.30 5.89 -7.38
N LEU A 566 -41.84 5.75 -8.60
CA LEU A 566 -43.26 5.97 -8.89
C LEU A 566 -44.14 4.73 -8.69
N ALA A 567 -43.62 3.54 -9.03
CA ALA A 567 -44.36 2.29 -9.07
C ALA A 567 -43.50 1.10 -8.61
N PRO A 568 -42.98 1.10 -7.36
CA PRO A 568 -42.07 0.05 -6.88
C PRO A 568 -42.67 -1.37 -6.88
N HIS A 569 -43.99 -1.48 -6.92
CA HIS A 569 -44.72 -2.75 -6.97
C HIS A 569 -44.97 -3.27 -8.39
N GLN A 570 -44.59 -2.51 -9.43
CA GLN A 570 -44.65 -2.96 -10.82
C GLN A 570 -43.75 -4.18 -11.01
N THR A 571 -44.25 -5.17 -11.75
CA THR A 571 -43.51 -6.39 -12.10
C THR A 571 -42.40 -6.10 -13.11
N LEU A 572 -41.39 -6.96 -13.16
CA LEU A 572 -40.37 -6.87 -14.19
C LEU A 572 -40.99 -6.99 -15.60
N GLN A 573 -42.00 -7.86 -15.79
CA GLN A 573 -42.69 -7.95 -17.07
C GLN A 573 -43.24 -6.60 -17.53
N GLU A 574 -44.04 -5.93 -16.68
CA GLU A 574 -44.64 -4.63 -17.00
C GLU A 574 -43.56 -3.55 -17.23
N LEU A 575 -42.49 -3.56 -16.44
CA LEU A 575 -41.35 -2.65 -16.60
C LEU A 575 -40.67 -2.84 -17.96
N LEU A 576 -40.44 -4.08 -18.38
CA LEU A 576 -39.72 -4.42 -19.60
C LEU A 576 -40.56 -4.19 -20.86
N GLU A 577 -41.88 -4.27 -20.77
CA GLU A 577 -42.82 -3.91 -21.84
C GLU A 577 -42.98 -2.39 -22.00
N GLY A 578 -42.87 -1.63 -20.89
CA GLY A 578 -43.05 -0.18 -20.87
C GLY A 578 -41.96 0.64 -21.58
N ARG A 579 -40.77 0.05 -21.84
CA ARG A 579 -39.71 0.70 -22.63
C ARG A 579 -38.86 -0.31 -23.40
N PRO A 580 -38.97 -0.38 -24.75
CA PRO A 580 -38.04 -1.15 -25.58
C PRO A 580 -36.64 -0.49 -25.57
N VAL A 581 -35.59 -1.32 -25.65
CA VAL A 581 -34.16 -0.92 -25.58
C VAL A 581 -33.71 -0.18 -26.83
#